data_AF-R7BQ76-F1
#
_entry.id   AF-R7BQ76-F1
#
_cell.length_a   1.000
_cell.length_b   1.000
_cell.length_c   1.000
_cell.angle_alpha   90.00
_cell.angle_beta   90.00
_cell.angle_gamma   90.00
#
_symmetry.space_group_name_H-M   'P 1'
#
loop_
_entity.id
_entity.type
_entity.pdbx_description
1 polymer ?
#
loop_
_entity_poly.entity_id
_entity_poly.type
_entity_poly.pdbx_seq_one_letter_code
_entity_poly.pdbx_strand_id
1 'polypeptide(L)'
;MKSRIILALTLCVTCLTLLVGCSSNSAQSDDPQTQNRQYMASVSQIMNDINTQMEDFSDAIKDGEIISLSSQLNTVSSKIDDLKALKVPDAMKDIHSSYVKGAEELKAALDGYVSLYQDIKAPASGSFDYSTYASRLDEVQKHYDAGVEALKDADKKASEA
;
A
#
# COMPACT_ATOMS: atom_id res chain seq x y z
N MET A 1 30.43 -5.51 3.73
CA MET A 1 29.80 -4.99 2.50
C MET A 1 28.36 -5.46 2.50
N LYS A 2 27.44 -4.67 3.07
CA LYS A 2 26.03 -5.03 3.22
C LYS A 2 25.22 -4.12 2.31
N SER A 3 24.27 -4.74 1.64
CA SER A 3 23.68 -4.39 0.35
C SER A 3 23.31 -2.91 0.19
N ARG A 4 23.56 -2.41 -1.01
CA ARG A 4 22.91 -1.22 -1.55
C ARG A 4 21.41 -1.53 -1.64
N ILE A 5 20.65 -1.22 -0.60
CA ILE A 5 19.19 -1.30 -0.61
C ILE A 5 18.72 -0.10 -1.44
N ILE A 6 18.69 -0.31 -2.75
CA ILE A 6 17.77 0.43 -3.62
C ILE A 6 16.41 -0.12 -3.22
N LEU A 7 15.64 0.66 -2.47
CA LEU A 7 14.27 0.34 -2.09
C LEU A 7 13.44 0.31 -3.39
N ALA A 8 13.45 -0.84 -4.07
CA ALA A 8 12.58 -1.10 -5.19
C ALA A 8 11.16 -1.28 -4.63
N LEU A 9 10.46 -0.16 -4.46
CA LEU A 9 9.07 -0.06 -4.01
C LEU A 9 8.09 -0.61 -5.06
N THR A 10 8.36 -1.80 -5.61
CA THR A 10 7.45 -2.46 -6.56
C THR A 10 6.54 -3.39 -5.77
N LEU A 11 5.38 -2.88 -5.35
CA LEU A 11 4.34 -3.67 -4.70
C LEU A 11 3.65 -4.53 -5.78
N CYS A 12 4.09 -5.79 -5.91
CA CYS A 12 3.56 -6.67 -6.94
C CYS A 12 2.21 -7.29 -6.49
N VAL A 13 1.12 -6.51 -6.55
CA VAL A 13 -0.26 -6.97 -6.27
C VAL A 13 -0.84 -7.65 -7.52
N THR A 14 -0.24 -8.77 -7.94
CA THR A 14 -0.69 -9.52 -9.14
C THR A 14 -1.78 -10.56 -8.84
N CYS A 15 -2.20 -10.72 -7.58
CA CYS A 15 -3.04 -11.84 -7.16
C CYS A 15 -4.55 -11.68 -7.38
N LEU A 16 -5.05 -10.52 -7.81
CA LEU A 16 -6.50 -10.23 -7.77
C LEU A 16 -7.30 -10.65 -9.03
N THR A 17 -6.66 -11.27 -10.03
CA THR A 17 -7.31 -11.56 -11.33
C THR A 17 -8.08 -12.88 -11.40
N LEU A 18 -8.08 -13.72 -10.36
CA LEU A 18 -8.64 -15.08 -10.44
C LEU A 18 -10.14 -15.20 -10.12
N LEU A 19 -10.84 -14.12 -9.73
CA LEU A 19 -12.29 -14.19 -9.46
C LEU A 19 -13.18 -14.08 -10.72
N VAL A 20 -12.70 -14.52 -11.87
CA VAL A 20 -13.50 -14.57 -13.12
C VAL A 20 -13.68 -16.02 -13.59
N GLY A 21 -14.66 -16.70 -13.02
CA GLY A 21 -15.26 -17.92 -13.57
C GLY A 21 -16.43 -18.36 -12.69
N CYS A 22 -17.64 -18.69 -13.13
CA CYS A 22 -18.27 -18.78 -14.45
C CYS A 22 -19.79 -18.67 -14.23
N SER A 23 -20.54 -18.41 -15.31
CA SER A 23 -22.00 -18.46 -15.49
C SER A 23 -22.81 -17.18 -15.19
N SER A 24 -23.34 -16.65 -16.28
CA SER A 24 -24.26 -15.54 -16.43
C SER A 24 -25.60 -15.77 -15.72
N ASN A 25 -26.11 -14.77 -15.00
CA ASN A 25 -27.44 -14.22 -15.27
C ASN A 25 -27.64 -12.89 -14.53
N SER A 26 -28.17 -11.91 -15.24
CA SER A 26 -28.57 -10.59 -14.76
C SER A 26 -29.80 -10.66 -13.83
N ALA A 27 -29.64 -10.31 -12.54
CA ALA A 27 -30.72 -9.75 -11.70
C ALA A 27 -30.17 -9.16 -10.37
N GLN A 28 -30.31 -7.83 -10.26
CA GLN A 28 -30.50 -6.99 -9.08
C GLN A 28 -30.27 -7.58 -7.65
N SER A 29 -29.15 -7.15 -7.05
CA SER A 29 -28.94 -6.66 -5.66
C SER A 29 -29.61 -7.38 -4.48
N ASP A 30 -28.87 -8.29 -3.83
CA ASP A 30 -28.55 -8.35 -2.38
C ASP A 30 -27.93 -9.69 -1.94
N ASP A 31 -27.66 -10.60 -2.88
CA ASP A 31 -27.02 -11.88 -2.56
C ASP A 31 -25.58 -11.68 -2.04
N PRO A 32 -25.18 -12.33 -0.93
CA PRO A 32 -23.85 -12.18 -0.31
C PRO A 32 -22.68 -12.41 -1.28
N GLN A 33 -22.83 -13.31 -2.26
CA GLN A 33 -21.77 -13.58 -3.23
C GLN A 33 -21.57 -12.39 -4.19
N THR A 34 -22.63 -11.67 -4.53
CA THR A 34 -22.52 -10.46 -5.36
C THR A 34 -21.87 -9.31 -4.59
N GLN A 35 -22.21 -9.15 -3.31
CA GLN A 35 -21.59 -8.14 -2.45
C GLN A 35 -20.10 -8.41 -2.25
N ASN A 36 -19.69 -9.67 -2.04
CA ASN A 36 -18.28 -10.05 -1.92
C ASN A 36 -17.49 -9.74 -3.20
N ARG A 37 -18.04 -10.06 -4.39
CA ARG A 37 -17.38 -9.72 -5.67
C ARG A 37 -17.23 -8.22 -5.88
N GLN A 38 -18.27 -7.44 -5.57
CA GLN A 38 -18.22 -5.99 -5.67
C GLN A 38 -17.17 -5.40 -4.71
N TYR A 39 -17.15 -5.88 -3.47
CA TYR A 39 -16.13 -5.52 -2.50
C TYR A 39 -14.72 -5.83 -3.00
N MET A 40 -14.46 -7.05 -3.50
CA MET A 40 -13.13 -7.42 -4.02
C MET A 40 -12.73 -6.60 -5.24
N ALA A 41 -13.67 -6.24 -6.12
CA ALA A 41 -13.40 -5.33 -7.23
C ALA A 41 -12.99 -3.94 -6.74
N SER A 42 -13.67 -3.39 -5.73
CA SER A 42 -13.31 -2.11 -5.11
C SER A 42 -11.94 -2.15 -4.44
N VAL A 43 -11.64 -3.21 -3.67
CA VAL A 43 -10.32 -3.42 -3.06
C VAL A 43 -9.24 -3.49 -4.14
N SER A 44 -9.47 -4.24 -5.22
CA SER A 44 -8.52 -4.37 -6.32
C SER A 44 -8.24 -3.04 -7.00
N GLN A 45 -9.28 -2.24 -7.25
CA GLN A 45 -9.12 -0.91 -7.81
C GLN A 45 -8.28 -0.02 -6.90
N ILE A 46 -8.58 0.01 -5.60
CA ILE A 46 -7.85 0.86 -4.64
C ILE A 46 -6.39 0.41 -4.51
N MET A 47 -6.13 -0.89 -4.46
CA MET A 47 -4.76 -1.41 -4.41
C MET A 47 -3.97 -1.09 -5.68
N ASN A 48 -4.60 -1.15 -6.86
CA ASN A 48 -3.98 -0.73 -8.11
C ASN A 48 -3.69 0.78 -8.14
N ASP A 49 -4.61 1.61 -7.62
CA ASP A 49 -4.39 3.05 -7.48
C ASP A 49 -3.21 3.33 -6.54
N ILE A 50 -3.12 2.62 -5.41
CA ILE A 50 -1.99 2.72 -4.47
C ILE A 50 -0.68 2.32 -5.15
N ASN A 51 -0.66 1.21 -5.90
CA ASN A 51 0.53 0.76 -6.64
C ASN A 51 1.01 1.79 -7.66
N THR A 52 0.08 2.31 -8.47
CA THR A 52 0.38 3.36 -9.45
C THR A 52 0.99 4.57 -8.76
N GLN A 53 0.42 4.96 -7.62
CA GLN A 53 0.93 6.10 -6.85
C GLN A 53 2.33 5.83 -6.26
N MET A 54 2.64 4.59 -5.90
CA MET A 54 3.98 4.18 -5.46
C MET A 54 5.00 4.19 -6.61
N GLU A 55 4.58 3.85 -7.83
CA GLU A 55 5.42 3.96 -9.03
C GLU A 55 5.75 5.44 -9.34
N ASP A 56 4.73 6.30 -9.35
CA ASP A 56 4.90 7.76 -9.49
C ASP A 56 5.83 8.32 -8.41
N PHE A 57 5.73 7.78 -7.19
CA PHE A 57 6.58 8.17 -6.07
C PHE A 57 8.04 7.76 -6.28
N SER A 58 8.28 6.54 -6.76
CA SER A 58 9.61 6.10 -7.17
C SER A 58 10.20 7.01 -8.24
N ASP A 59 9.40 7.48 -9.20
CA ASP A 59 9.87 8.38 -10.26
C ASP A 59 10.17 9.79 -9.73
N ALA A 60 9.31 10.35 -8.87
CA ALA A 60 9.58 11.64 -8.21
C ALA A 60 10.86 11.63 -7.35
N ILE A 61 11.20 10.49 -6.73
CA ILE A 61 12.47 10.32 -6.02
C ILE A 61 13.66 10.43 -6.98
N LYS A 62 13.59 9.79 -8.16
CA LYS A 62 14.67 9.81 -9.15
C LYS A 62 14.94 11.23 -9.65
N ASP A 63 13.87 12.01 -9.83
CA ASP A 63 13.93 13.39 -10.29
C ASP A 63 14.25 14.39 -9.16
N GLY A 64 14.16 13.92 -7.91
CA GLY A 64 14.54 14.67 -6.72
C GLY A 64 13.50 15.68 -6.22
N GLU A 65 12.23 15.52 -6.63
CA GLU A 65 11.16 16.47 -6.38
C GLU A 65 10.48 16.29 -5.02
N ILE A 66 10.97 16.99 -3.99
CA ILE A 66 10.46 16.85 -2.61
C ILE A 66 8.97 17.21 -2.46
N ILE A 67 8.51 18.25 -3.15
CA ILE A 67 7.10 18.72 -3.06
C ILE A 67 6.15 17.64 -3.60
N SER A 68 6.56 16.96 -4.68
CA SER A 68 5.82 15.87 -5.29
C SER A 68 5.66 14.69 -4.32
N LEU A 69 6.69 14.35 -3.54
CA LEU A 69 6.63 13.26 -2.54
C LEU A 69 5.54 13.48 -1.47
N SER A 70 5.42 14.70 -0.94
CA SER A 70 4.39 15.02 0.05
C SER A 70 2.98 14.95 -0.55
N SER A 71 2.81 15.40 -1.80
CA SER A 71 1.52 15.28 -2.50
C SER A 71 1.15 13.82 -2.74
N GLN A 72 2.10 13.00 -3.15
CA GLN A 72 1.88 11.58 -3.42
C GLN A 72 1.55 10.80 -2.13
N LEU A 73 2.23 11.10 -1.02
CA LEU A 73 1.87 10.57 0.30
C LEU A 73 0.43 10.91 0.71
N ASN A 74 -0.01 12.14 0.44
CA ASN A 74 -1.40 12.54 0.71
C ASN A 74 -2.38 11.76 -0.16
N THR A 75 -2.06 11.53 -1.44
CA THR A 75 -2.88 10.68 -2.31
C THR A 75 -2.96 9.24 -1.79
N VAL A 76 -1.82 8.64 -1.40
CA VAL A 76 -1.82 7.30 -0.78
C VAL A 76 -2.68 7.27 0.48
N SER A 77 -2.57 8.28 1.35
CA SER A 77 -3.41 8.42 2.54
C SER A 77 -4.89 8.47 2.19
N SER A 78 -5.27 9.26 1.18
CA SER A 78 -6.66 9.35 0.70
C SER A 78 -7.19 8.01 0.22
N LYS A 79 -6.37 7.23 -0.50
CA LYS A 79 -6.77 5.90 -0.99
C LYS A 79 -6.93 4.88 0.12
N ILE A 80 -6.13 5.00 1.18
CA ILE A 80 -6.30 4.20 2.39
C ILE A 80 -7.59 4.58 3.13
N ASP A 81 -7.94 5.86 3.15
CA ASP A 81 -9.21 6.32 3.73
C ASP A 81 -10.41 5.82 2.89
N ASP A 82 -10.31 5.84 1.56
CA ASP A 82 -11.29 5.23 0.66
C ASP A 82 -11.43 3.73 0.93
N LEU A 83 -10.31 3.02 1.14
CA LEU A 83 -10.29 1.59 1.50
C LEU A 83 -11.06 1.35 2.80
N LYS A 84 -10.76 2.11 3.85
CA LYS A 84 -11.42 2.01 5.17
C LYS A 84 -12.92 2.32 5.11
N ALA A 85 -13.31 3.20 4.19
CA ALA A 85 -14.70 3.62 4.02
C ALA A 85 -15.55 2.63 3.20
N LEU A 86 -14.96 1.57 2.62
CA LEU A 86 -15.71 0.57 1.87
C LEU A 86 -16.79 -0.08 2.74
N LYS A 87 -17.97 -0.30 2.16
CA LYS A 87 -18.99 -1.14 2.77
C LYS A 87 -18.50 -2.60 2.76
N VAL A 88 -18.13 -3.10 3.93
CA VAL A 88 -17.55 -4.44 4.09
C VAL A 88 -18.65 -5.47 4.37
N PRO A 89 -18.81 -6.51 3.54
CA PRO A 89 -19.65 -7.67 3.87
C PRO A 89 -19.14 -8.36 5.14
N ASP A 90 -20.04 -8.91 5.96
CA ASP A 90 -19.65 -9.52 7.25
C ASP A 90 -18.58 -10.61 7.11
N ALA A 91 -18.65 -11.42 6.05
CA ALA A 91 -17.68 -12.47 5.74
C ALA A 91 -16.28 -11.94 5.36
N MET A 92 -16.18 -10.66 4.99
CA MET A 92 -14.95 -10.03 4.49
C MET A 92 -14.27 -9.13 5.51
N LYS A 93 -14.77 -9.01 6.75
CA LYS A 93 -14.21 -8.11 7.77
C LYS A 93 -12.76 -8.40 8.11
N ASP A 94 -12.40 -9.68 8.23
CA ASP A 94 -11.02 -10.09 8.55
C ASP A 94 -10.07 -9.85 7.36
N ILE A 95 -10.56 -10.09 6.14
CA ILE A 95 -9.84 -9.81 4.89
C ILE A 95 -9.61 -8.30 4.76
N HIS A 96 -10.66 -7.50 4.98
CA HIS A 96 -10.61 -6.04 4.95
C HIS A 96 -9.62 -5.47 5.97
N SER A 97 -9.65 -5.97 7.22
CA SER A 97 -8.71 -5.53 8.24
C SER A 97 -7.25 -5.82 7.84
N SER A 98 -7.02 -6.95 7.16
CA SER A 98 -5.69 -7.32 6.66
C SER A 98 -5.24 -6.40 5.52
N TYR A 99 -6.13 -6.04 4.59
CA TYR A 99 -5.85 -5.06 3.54
C TYR A 99 -5.59 -3.66 4.09
N VAL A 100 -6.41 -3.18 5.04
CA VAL A 100 -6.22 -1.87 5.68
C VAL A 100 -4.89 -1.82 6.40
N LYS A 101 -4.58 -2.84 7.22
CA LYS A 101 -3.29 -2.95 7.91
C LYS A 101 -2.14 -2.94 6.91
N GLY A 102 -2.21 -3.73 5.85
CA GLY A 102 -1.18 -3.79 4.82
C GLY A 102 -0.92 -2.42 4.21
N ALA A 103 -1.97 -1.70 3.83
CA ALA A 103 -1.84 -0.38 3.22
C ALA A 103 -1.32 0.69 4.23
N GLU A 104 -1.74 0.64 5.49
CA GLU A 104 -1.24 1.54 6.54
C GLU A 104 0.25 1.35 6.84
N GLU A 105 0.70 0.09 6.92
CA GLU A 105 2.11 -0.24 7.13
C GLU A 105 2.97 0.24 5.93
N LEU A 106 2.49 0.05 4.70
CA LEU A 106 3.16 0.59 3.52
C LEU A 106 3.22 2.12 3.51
N LYS A 107 2.14 2.79 3.94
CA LYS A 107 2.15 4.24 4.12
C LYS A 107 3.18 4.66 5.16
N ALA A 108 3.29 3.95 6.29
CA ALA A 108 4.27 4.25 7.32
C ALA A 108 5.71 4.10 6.80
N ALA A 109 5.98 3.07 5.98
CA ALA A 109 7.26 2.90 5.32
C ALA A 109 7.58 4.08 4.37
N LEU A 110 6.63 4.49 3.53
CA LEU A 110 6.79 5.62 2.63
C LEU A 110 7.03 6.94 3.39
N ASP A 111 6.26 7.18 4.45
CA ASP A 111 6.37 8.37 5.30
C ASP A 111 7.76 8.46 5.96
N GLY A 112 8.23 7.35 6.53
CA GLY A 112 9.58 7.26 7.11
C GLY A 112 10.68 7.49 6.08
N TYR A 113 10.51 6.97 4.86
CA TYR A 113 11.45 7.18 3.76
C TYR A 113 11.48 8.65 3.28
N VAL A 114 10.32 9.28 3.09
CA VAL A 114 10.24 10.70 2.71
C VAL A 114 10.88 11.57 3.77
N SER A 115 10.54 11.33 5.03
CA SER A 115 11.12 12.06 6.16
C SER A 115 12.66 11.94 6.17
N LEU A 116 13.19 10.73 5.97
CA LEU A 116 14.64 10.50 5.88
C LEU A 116 15.27 11.25 4.70
N TYR A 117 14.64 11.17 3.53
CA TYR A 117 15.10 11.85 2.33
C TYR A 117 15.11 13.38 2.49
N GLN A 118 14.05 13.95 3.08
CA GLN A 118 13.94 15.38 3.37
C GLN A 118 15.02 15.85 4.34
N ASP A 119 15.24 15.12 5.43
CA ASP A 119 16.29 15.46 6.42
C ASP A 119 17.70 15.44 5.82
N ILE A 120 17.96 14.53 4.86
CA ILE A 120 19.25 14.48 4.15
C ILE A 120 19.40 15.66 3.18
N LYS A 121 18.34 15.99 2.45
CA LYS A 121 18.36 17.06 1.44
C LYS A 121 18.39 18.46 2.04
N ALA A 122 17.68 18.67 3.15
CA ALA A 122 17.54 19.96 3.82
C ALA A 122 17.60 19.79 5.35
N PRO A 123 18.76 19.43 5.92
CA PRO A 123 18.89 19.19 7.36
C PRO A 123 18.59 20.45 8.18
N ALA A 124 17.66 20.35 9.13
CA ALA A 124 17.28 21.48 9.98
C ALA A 124 18.44 22.05 10.82
N SER A 125 19.41 21.21 11.19
CA SER A 125 20.59 21.56 12.00
C SER A 125 21.83 21.96 11.17
N GLY A 126 21.69 22.09 9.84
CA GLY A 126 22.80 22.38 8.93
C GLY A 126 23.62 21.17 8.48
N SER A 127 23.49 20.02 9.16
CA SER A 127 24.07 18.74 8.71
C SER A 127 23.20 17.56 9.13
N PHE A 128 23.06 16.57 8.27
CA PHE A 128 22.32 15.35 8.58
C PHE A 128 23.08 14.44 9.58
N ASP A 129 22.38 13.92 10.58
CA ASP A 129 22.94 12.96 11.55
C ASP A 129 22.89 11.52 11.02
N TYR A 130 24.00 11.09 10.45
CA TYR A 130 24.16 9.74 9.90
C TYR A 130 24.14 8.62 10.96
N SER A 131 24.24 8.93 12.26
CA SER A 131 24.15 7.90 13.31
C SER A 131 22.76 7.26 13.37
N THR A 132 21.72 8.00 12.96
CA THR A 132 20.32 7.53 12.93
C THR A 132 19.90 6.93 11.59
N TYR A 133 20.75 7.05 10.55
CA TYR A 133 20.41 6.64 9.19
C TYR A 133 20.03 5.16 9.09
N ALA A 134 20.86 4.29 9.69
CA ALA A 134 20.65 2.85 9.62
C ALA A 134 19.37 2.41 10.35
N SER A 135 19.13 2.94 11.56
CA SER A 135 17.92 2.59 12.32
C SER A 135 16.64 3.06 11.63
N ARG A 136 16.66 4.25 11.01
CA ARG A 136 15.51 4.76 10.24
C ARG A 136 15.23 3.92 9.00
N LEU A 137 16.26 3.45 8.31
CA LEU A 137 16.09 2.49 7.20
C LEU A 137 15.55 1.14 7.69
N ASP A 138 16.03 0.64 8.82
CA ASP A 138 15.52 -0.61 9.40
C ASP A 138 14.04 -0.48 9.79
N GLU A 139 13.61 0.68 10.31
CA GLU A 139 12.20 0.97 10.59
C GLU A 139 11.35 1.02 9.32
N VAL A 140 11.82 1.71 8.27
CA VAL A 140 11.16 1.73 6.96
C VAL A 140 10.99 0.31 6.41
N GLN A 141 12.05 -0.50 6.47
CA GLN A 141 12.03 -1.88 6.00
C GLN A 141 11.04 -2.73 6.81
N LYS A 142 11.03 -2.58 8.14
CA LYS A 142 10.10 -3.30 9.03
C LYS A 142 8.64 -3.01 8.68
N HIS A 143 8.29 -1.75 8.45
CA HIS A 143 6.96 -1.35 8.02
C HIS A 143 6.62 -1.91 6.64
N TYR A 144 7.56 -1.85 5.69
CA TYR A 144 7.36 -2.42 4.36
C TYR A 144 7.09 -3.93 4.42
N ASP A 145 7.91 -4.69 5.15
CA ASP A 145 7.77 -6.14 5.29
C ASP A 145 6.45 -6.50 5.97
N ALA A 146 6.08 -5.81 7.04
CA ALA A 146 4.80 -5.99 7.73
C ALA A 146 3.60 -5.70 6.80
N GLY A 147 3.71 -4.66 5.97
CA GLY A 147 2.69 -4.31 4.99
C GLY A 147 2.52 -5.38 3.92
N VAL A 148 3.62 -5.84 3.33
CA VAL A 148 3.62 -6.93 2.33
C VAL A 148 3.07 -8.23 2.92
N GLU A 149 3.45 -8.60 4.14
CA GLU A 149 2.92 -9.79 4.81
C GLU A 149 1.40 -9.70 5.03
N ALA A 150 0.91 -8.55 5.49
CA ALA A 150 -0.53 -8.34 5.70
C ALA A 150 -1.33 -8.39 4.39
N LEU A 151 -0.80 -7.83 3.30
CA LEU A 151 -1.44 -7.92 1.98
C LEU A 151 -1.44 -9.35 1.44
N LYS A 152 -0.34 -10.09 1.59
CA LYS A 152 -0.29 -11.51 1.19
C LYS A 152 -1.28 -12.37 1.97
N ASP A 153 -1.40 -12.12 3.27
CA ASP A 153 -2.38 -12.79 4.11
C ASP A 153 -3.82 -12.44 3.71
N ALA A 154 -4.09 -11.16 3.38
CA ALA A 154 -5.37 -10.72 2.86
C ALA A 154 -5.74 -11.41 1.54
N ASP A 155 -4.80 -11.43 0.57
CA ASP A 155 -4.98 -12.09 -0.72
C ASP A 155 -5.23 -13.60 -0.55
N LYS A 156 -4.46 -14.26 0.34
CA LYS A 156 -4.65 -15.68 0.64
C LYS A 156 -6.06 -15.94 1.20
N LYS A 157 -6.46 -15.20 2.23
CA LYS A 157 -7.81 -15.32 2.83
C LYS A 157 -8.91 -15.05 1.81
N ALA A 158 -8.72 -14.05 0.95
CA ALA A 158 -9.68 -13.73 -0.11
C ALA A 158 -9.79 -14.84 -1.17
N SER A 159 -8.72 -15.57 -1.46
CA SER A 159 -8.75 -16.71 -2.38
C SER A 159 -9.42 -17.96 -1.80
N GLU A 160 -9.52 -18.03 -0.47
CA GLU A 160 -10.11 -19.15 0.29
C GLU A 160 -11.57 -18.88 0.72
N ALA A 161 -12.08 -17.67 0.50
CA ALA A 161 -13.42 -17.20 0.88
C ALA A 161 -14.45 -17.33 -0.26
#